data_AF-A0A519Z5Z8-F1
#
_entry.id   AF-A0A519Z5Z8-F1
#
_cell.length_a   1.000
_cell.length_b   1.000
_cell.length_c   1.000
_cell.angle_alpha   90.00
_cell.angle_beta   90.00
_cell.angle_gamma   90.00
#
_symmetry.space_group_name_H-M   'P 1'
#
loop_
_entity.id
_entity.type
_entity.pdbx_description
1 polymer ?
#
loop_
_entity_poly.entity_id
_entity_poly.type
_entity_poly.pdbx_seq_one_letter_code
_entity_poly.pdbx_strand_id
1 'polypeptide(L)'
;GKTLSDYGSVSRGVCKVDDAGNLEEISERTKVFRNEDTIVYEEDDKLYPLAVDTRVSMNFWGFTPEVFKLSEEMFREFAIANKANPKAEFFIPLVAEHLVSTQIADLKVIPTDSQWFGVTYKEDKPIVQASIDQLIKDGTYPETLWD
;
A
#
# COMPACT_ATOMS: atom_id res chain seq x y z
N GLY A 1 -9.64 6.61 2.53
CA GLY A 1 -11.03 6.10 2.45
C GLY A 1 -11.30 5.07 1.35
N LYS A 2 -10.80 5.27 0.13
CA LYS A 2 -11.14 4.46 -1.07
C LYS A 2 -10.40 3.11 -1.19
N THR A 3 -9.72 2.65 -0.15
CA THR A 3 -8.73 1.56 -0.23
C THR A 3 -8.88 0.53 0.89
N LEU A 4 -9.98 0.56 1.64
CA LEU A 4 -10.25 -0.37 2.76
C LEU A 4 -11.27 -1.43 2.34
N SER A 5 -11.23 -2.59 2.98
CA SER A 5 -12.34 -3.56 2.95
C SER A 5 -13.29 -3.29 4.12
N ASP A 6 -14.58 -3.55 3.92
CA ASP A 6 -15.58 -3.47 4.99
C ASP A 6 -15.59 -4.71 5.90
N TYR A 7 -14.87 -5.78 5.54
CA TYR A 7 -14.93 -7.08 6.21
C TYR A 7 -13.74 -7.37 7.14
N GLY A 8 -12.78 -6.45 7.27
CA GLY A 8 -11.69 -6.60 8.23
C GLY A 8 -10.52 -5.65 8.01
N SER A 9 -9.44 -5.90 8.74
CA SER A 9 -8.23 -5.08 8.69
C SER A 9 -7.35 -5.39 7.50
N VAL A 10 -6.71 -4.37 6.94
CA VAL A 10 -5.81 -4.47 5.80
C VAL A 10 -4.44 -3.90 6.12
N SER A 11 -3.41 -4.38 5.42
CA SER A 11 -2.07 -3.79 5.48
C SER A 11 -1.93 -2.63 4.49
N ARG A 12 -1.48 -1.47 4.93
CA ARG A 12 -1.26 -0.28 4.09
C ARG A 12 -0.01 0.47 4.52
N GLY A 13 0.82 0.86 3.56
CA GLY A 13 1.88 1.85 3.77
C GLY A 13 1.28 3.24 3.88
N VAL A 14 1.21 3.79 5.09
CA VAL A 14 0.73 5.17 5.34
C VAL A 14 1.83 6.15 4.94
N CYS A 15 1.50 7.06 4.03
CA CYS A 15 2.46 7.98 3.43
C CYS A 15 2.29 9.40 3.96
N LYS A 16 3.40 10.04 4.34
CA LYS A 16 3.52 11.49 4.48
C LYS A 16 4.11 12.06 3.20
N VAL A 17 3.53 13.15 2.70
CA VAL A 17 3.90 13.74 1.42
C VAL A 17 4.15 15.22 1.65
N ASP A 18 5.26 15.73 1.12
CA ASP A 18 5.64 17.13 1.21
C ASP A 18 4.79 18.03 0.26
N ASP A 19 4.98 19.34 0.38
CA ASP A 19 4.29 20.33 -0.47
C ASP A 19 4.67 20.23 -1.95
N ALA A 20 5.83 19.63 -2.26
CA ALA A 20 6.27 19.37 -3.61
C ALA A 20 5.65 18.08 -4.19
N GLY A 21 4.92 17.29 -3.40
CA GLY A 21 4.30 16.03 -3.82
C GLY A 21 5.27 14.84 -3.82
N ASN A 22 6.37 14.91 -3.08
CA ASN A 22 7.30 13.80 -2.87
C ASN A 22 6.98 13.08 -1.56
N LEU A 23 7.29 11.79 -1.51
CA LEU A 23 7.18 10.97 -0.32
C LEU A 23 8.23 11.46 0.69
N GLU A 24 7.79 11.85 1.88
CA GLU A 24 8.66 12.26 2.99
C GLU A 24 8.85 11.11 3.99
N GLU A 25 7.82 10.30 4.19
CA GLU A 25 7.83 9.16 5.12
C GLU A 25 6.82 8.11 4.63
N ILE A 26 7.14 6.83 4.78
CA ILE A 26 6.21 5.71 4.62
C ILE A 26 6.32 4.71 5.78
N SER A 27 5.20 4.51 6.46
CA SER A 27 5.08 3.55 7.57
C SER A 27 4.12 2.43 7.19
N GLU A 28 4.60 1.19 7.12
CA GLU A 28 3.75 0.02 6.91
C GLU A 28 2.89 -0.26 8.15
N ARG A 29 1.56 -0.20 8.01
CA ARG A 29 0.60 -0.50 9.07
C ARG A 29 -0.17 -1.76 8.68
N THR A 30 -0.04 -2.82 9.48
CA THR A 30 -0.58 -4.15 9.13
C THR A 30 -2.05 -4.36 9.50
N LYS A 31 -2.60 -3.52 10.38
CA LYS A 31 -3.99 -3.61 10.86
C LYS A 31 -4.73 -2.29 10.72
N VAL A 32 -4.98 -1.85 9.49
CA VAL A 32 -5.80 -0.66 9.20
C VAL A 32 -7.24 -1.06 8.96
N PHE A 33 -8.20 -0.47 9.66
CA PHE A 33 -9.63 -0.76 9.50
C PHE A 33 -10.51 0.45 9.80
N ARG A 34 -11.78 0.37 9.39
CA ARG A 34 -12.79 1.37 9.73
C ARG A 34 -13.38 1.05 11.10
N ASN A 35 -13.34 2.03 12.00
CA ASN A 35 -13.97 1.98 13.31
C ASN A 35 -15.02 3.08 13.39
N GLU A 36 -16.30 2.70 13.26
CA GLU A 36 -17.44 3.62 13.12
C GLU A 36 -17.22 4.61 11.96
N ASP A 37 -17.21 5.91 12.25
CA ASP A 37 -17.01 6.98 11.26
C ASP A 37 -15.52 7.35 11.06
N THR A 38 -14.60 6.65 11.73
CA THR A 38 -13.16 6.93 11.68
C THR A 38 -12.37 5.79 11.06
N ILE A 39 -11.22 6.09 10.47
CA ILE A 39 -10.25 5.08 10.05
C ILE A 39 -9.18 5.02 11.15
N VAL A 40 -8.81 3.82 11.56
CA VAL A 40 -7.78 3.61 12.58
C VAL A 40 -6.77 2.56 12.11
N TYR A 41 -5.59 2.58 12.69
CA TYR A 41 -4.70 1.41 12.69
C TYR A 41 -4.44 0.94 14.12
N GLU A 42 -4.26 -0.37 14.28
CA GLU A 42 -3.88 -0.98 15.54
C GLU A 42 -2.38 -1.28 15.56
N GLU A 43 -1.70 -0.82 16.62
CA GLU A 43 -0.28 -1.08 16.89
C GLU A 43 -0.09 -1.20 18.41
N ASP A 44 0.60 -2.25 18.86
CA ASP A 44 0.80 -2.56 20.28
C ASP A 44 -0.51 -2.54 21.11
N ASP A 45 -1.57 -3.14 20.57
CA ASP A 45 -2.92 -3.19 21.16
C ASP A 45 -3.55 -1.80 21.41
N LYS A 46 -3.04 -0.75 20.74
CA LYS A 46 -3.59 0.60 20.78
C LYS A 46 -4.10 1.01 19.40
N LEU A 47 -5.19 1.78 19.41
CA LEU A 47 -5.79 2.34 18.21
C LEU A 47 -5.31 3.77 17.98
N TYR A 48 -4.87 4.04 16.77
CA TYR A 48 -4.42 5.35 16.33
C TYR A 48 -5.29 5.84 15.17
N PRO A 49 -5.84 7.06 15.22
CA PRO A 49 -6.68 7.58 14.16
C PRO A 49 -5.86 7.93 12.90
N LEU A 50 -6.47 7.68 11.74
CA LEU A 50 -6.01 8.16 10.44
C LEU A 50 -7.08 9.04 9.83
N ALA A 51 -6.66 10.18 9.28
CA ALA A 51 -7.57 11.06 8.54
C ALA A 51 -8.07 10.34 7.27
N VAL A 52 -9.30 10.62 6.84
CA VAL A 52 -9.94 9.90 5.72
C VAL A 52 -9.21 10.12 4.39
N ASP A 53 -8.56 11.28 4.26
CA ASP A 53 -7.75 11.75 3.15
C ASP A 53 -6.26 11.35 3.25
N THR A 54 -5.88 10.62 4.31
CA THR A 54 -4.53 10.07 4.46
C THR A 54 -4.15 9.28 3.21
N ARG A 55 -2.99 9.61 2.65
CA ARG A 55 -2.44 8.90 1.48
C ARG A 55 -1.87 7.57 1.93
N VAL A 56 -2.17 6.53 1.15
CA VAL A 56 -1.63 5.19 1.38
C VAL A 56 -1.05 4.62 0.10
N SER A 57 0.02 3.86 0.23
CA SER A 57 0.56 3.03 -0.84
C SER A 57 -0.28 1.78 -1.01
N MET A 58 -0.63 1.50 -2.27
CA MET A 58 -1.30 0.27 -2.71
C MET A 58 -0.30 -0.71 -3.34
N ASN A 59 0.98 -0.56 -3.00
CA ASN A 59 2.10 -1.33 -3.53
C ASN A 59 2.28 -1.22 -5.06
N PHE A 60 1.96 -0.06 -5.62
CA PHE A 60 2.27 0.30 -7.01
C PHE A 60 3.47 1.25 -7.00
N TRP A 61 4.61 0.77 -7.50
CA TRP A 61 5.85 1.54 -7.50
C TRP A 61 6.46 1.61 -8.89
N GLY A 62 7.08 2.75 -9.20
CA GLY A 62 7.95 2.91 -10.35
C GLY A 62 9.36 3.21 -9.86
N PHE A 63 10.31 2.35 -10.21
CA PHE A 63 11.73 2.51 -9.87
C PHE A 63 12.61 2.41 -11.11
N THR A 64 13.79 3.04 -11.05
CA THR A 64 14.88 2.73 -11.98
C THR A 64 15.56 1.42 -11.57
N PRO A 65 16.30 0.73 -12.46
CA PRO A 65 17.00 -0.51 -12.13
C PRO A 65 18.01 -0.40 -10.98
N GLU A 66 18.46 0.81 -10.63
CA GLU A 66 19.40 1.03 -9.52
C GLU A 66 18.85 0.57 -8.16
N VAL A 67 17.52 0.53 -8.01
CA VAL A 67 16.87 0.04 -6.78
C VAL A 67 17.29 -1.39 -6.44
N PHE A 68 17.59 -2.23 -7.44
CA PHE A 68 17.98 -3.62 -7.18
C PHE A 68 19.30 -3.69 -6.41
N LYS A 69 20.29 -2.89 -6.79
CA LYS A 69 21.58 -2.85 -6.11
C LYS A 69 21.41 -2.41 -4.65
N LEU A 70 20.64 -1.35 -4.42
CA LEU A 70 20.40 -0.80 -3.08
C LEU A 70 19.61 -1.81 -2.22
N SER A 71 18.55 -2.40 -2.77
CA SER A 71 17.73 -3.39 -2.07
C SER A 71 18.49 -4.68 -1.77
N GLU A 72 19.46 -5.09 -2.59
CA GLU A 72 20.26 -6.29 -2.36
C GLU A 72 21.13 -6.14 -1.11
N GLU A 73 21.78 -4.98 -0.94
CA GLU A 73 22.60 -4.70 0.25
C GLU A 73 21.73 -4.73 1.52
N MET A 74 20.60 -4.01 1.49
CA MET A 74 19.63 -4.02 2.60
C MET A 74 19.09 -5.43 2.90
N PHE A 75 18.80 -6.22 1.87
CA PHE A 75 18.28 -7.58 2.03
C PHE A 75 19.30 -8.50 2.68
N ARG A 76 20.59 -8.37 2.35
CA ARG A 76 21.66 -9.17 2.99
C ARG A 76 21.73 -8.90 4.49
N GLU A 77 21.68 -7.63 4.88
CA GLU A 77 21.67 -7.23 6.30
C GLU A 77 20.44 -7.77 7.02
N PHE A 78 19.26 -7.58 6.42
CA PHE A 78 17.98 -8.07 6.93
C PHE A 78 18.01 -9.59 7.15
N ALA A 79 18.48 -10.35 6.15
CA ALA A 79 18.53 -11.80 6.20
C ALA A 79 19.48 -12.29 7.31
N ILE A 80 20.60 -11.61 7.53
CA ILE A 80 21.54 -11.95 8.61
C ILE A 80 20.92 -11.68 9.98
N ALA A 81 20.27 -10.52 10.15
CA ALA A 81 19.63 -10.14 11.41
C ALA A 81 18.45 -11.07 11.77
N ASN A 82 17.76 -11.62 10.77
CA ASN A 82 16.53 -12.39 10.96
C ASN A 82 16.68 -13.91 10.77
N LYS A 83 17.91 -14.45 10.77
CA LYS A 83 18.18 -15.89 10.52
C LYS A 83 17.32 -16.87 11.32
N ALA A 84 16.96 -16.52 12.56
CA ALA A 84 16.19 -17.38 13.46
C ALA A 84 14.67 -17.09 13.44
N ASN A 85 14.22 -16.08 12.69
CA ASN A 85 12.83 -15.66 12.65
C ASN A 85 12.15 -16.13 11.35
N PRO A 86 11.41 -17.26 11.36
CA PRO A 86 10.77 -17.80 10.16
C PRO A 86 9.59 -16.96 9.66
N LYS A 87 9.15 -15.94 10.43
CA LYS A 87 8.07 -15.02 10.06
C LYS A 87 8.59 -13.65 9.63
N ALA A 88 9.89 -13.47 9.50
CA ALA A 88 10.45 -12.20 9.09
C ALA A 88 10.12 -11.90 7.61
N GLU A 89 9.67 -10.69 7.34
CA GLU A 89 9.30 -10.22 6.00
C GLU A 89 10.12 -8.97 5.64
N PHE A 90 10.62 -8.94 4.40
CA PHE A 90 11.36 -7.80 3.85
C PHE A 90 10.46 -7.04 2.87
N PHE A 91 9.85 -5.96 3.35
CA PHE A 91 8.84 -5.21 2.60
C PHE A 91 9.46 -4.16 1.67
N ILE A 92 8.85 -3.96 0.50
CA ILE A 92 9.21 -2.87 -0.44
C ILE A 92 9.16 -1.48 0.23
N PRO A 93 8.14 -1.15 1.05
CA PRO A 93 8.11 0.08 1.84
C PRO A 93 9.38 0.33 2.68
N LEU A 94 10.05 -0.71 3.19
CA LEU A 94 11.30 -0.51 3.95
C LEU A 94 12.42 0.04 3.06
N VAL A 95 12.49 -0.41 1.81
CA VAL A 95 13.43 0.12 0.82
C VAL A 95 13.08 1.56 0.50
N ALA A 96 11.79 1.85 0.21
CA ALA A 96 11.34 3.21 -0.10
C ALA A 96 11.64 4.18 1.05
N GLU A 97 11.31 3.80 2.29
CA GLU A 97 11.60 4.57 3.50
C GLU A 97 13.09 4.84 3.65
N HIS A 98 13.93 3.82 3.51
CA HIS A 98 15.38 3.98 3.59
C HIS A 98 15.91 4.98 2.55
N LEU A 99 15.46 4.88 1.30
CA LEU A 99 15.92 5.76 0.22
C LEU A 99 15.56 7.22 0.47
N VAL A 100 14.35 7.47 0.98
CA VAL A 100 13.87 8.81 1.32
C VAL A 100 14.56 9.35 2.56
N SER A 101 14.63 8.57 3.65
CA SER A 101 15.20 9.01 4.93
C SER A 101 16.70 9.29 4.84
N THR A 102 17.41 8.58 3.96
CA THR A 102 18.85 8.78 3.70
C THR A 102 19.15 9.77 2.58
N GLN A 103 18.11 10.35 1.96
CA GLN A 103 18.23 11.30 0.85
C GLN A 103 19.01 10.75 -0.35
N ILE A 104 18.96 9.43 -0.55
CA ILE A 104 19.57 8.76 -1.70
C ILE A 104 18.70 8.91 -2.95
N ALA A 105 17.37 8.98 -2.78
CA ALA A 105 16.44 9.19 -3.89
C ALA A 105 15.19 9.96 -3.46
N ASP A 106 14.63 10.72 -4.40
CA ASP A 106 13.31 11.33 -4.28
C ASP A 106 12.24 10.42 -4.90
N LEU A 107 11.16 10.16 -4.17
CA LEU A 107 10.03 9.37 -4.67
C LEU A 107 8.80 10.25 -4.87
N LYS A 108 8.42 10.50 -6.12
CA LYS A 108 7.23 11.30 -6.44
C LYS A 108 5.95 10.50 -6.16
N VAL A 109 5.02 11.08 -5.39
CA VAL A 109 3.70 10.50 -5.19
C VAL A 109 2.75 11.00 -6.27
N ILE A 110 2.28 10.08 -7.11
CA ILE A 110 1.35 10.40 -8.21
C ILE A 110 -0.08 10.16 -7.74
N PRO A 111 -0.90 11.21 -7.56
CA PRO A 111 -2.30 11.04 -7.19
C PRO A 111 -3.08 10.40 -8.35
N THR A 112 -4.09 9.60 -8.01
CA THR A 112 -5.03 9.02 -8.97
C THR A 112 -6.45 9.20 -8.46
N ASP A 113 -7.38 9.50 -9.38
CA ASP A 113 -8.81 9.57 -9.08
C ASP A 113 -9.48 8.19 -9.09
N SER A 114 -8.77 7.18 -9.62
CA SER A 114 -9.23 5.80 -9.70
C SER A 114 -9.56 5.24 -8.32
N GLN A 115 -10.66 4.51 -8.25
CA GLN A 115 -11.00 3.73 -7.06
C GLN A 115 -10.28 2.40 -7.11
N TRP A 116 -9.61 2.04 -6.02
CA TRP A 116 -8.98 0.74 -5.91
C TRP A 116 -9.97 -0.24 -5.27
N PHE A 117 -10.17 -1.37 -5.91
CA PHE A 117 -10.95 -2.48 -5.38
C PHE A 117 -10.19 -3.78 -5.63
N GLY A 118 -10.29 -4.70 -4.69
CA GLY A 118 -9.58 -5.97 -4.72
C GLY A 118 -10.21 -6.94 -3.72
N VAL A 119 -9.96 -8.23 -3.92
CA VAL A 119 -10.47 -9.28 -3.04
C VAL A 119 -9.46 -9.49 -1.92
N THR A 120 -9.72 -8.92 -0.74
CA THR A 120 -8.92 -9.17 0.47
C THR A 120 -9.53 -10.32 1.26
N TYR A 121 -10.85 -10.28 1.42
CA TYR A 121 -11.68 -11.32 2.02
C TYR A 121 -12.57 -11.95 0.96
N LYS A 122 -13.06 -13.17 1.23
CA LYS A 122 -13.94 -13.89 0.30
C LYS A 122 -15.22 -13.09 0.00
N GLU A 123 -15.67 -12.34 1.00
CA GLU A 123 -16.84 -11.47 1.02
C GLU A 123 -16.68 -10.24 0.12
N ASP A 124 -15.45 -9.85 -0.24
CA ASP A 124 -15.21 -8.75 -1.19
C ASP A 124 -15.55 -9.16 -2.64
N LYS A 125 -15.60 -10.47 -2.95
CA LYS A 125 -15.77 -10.98 -4.32
C LYS A 125 -17.01 -10.41 -5.03
N PRO A 126 -18.23 -10.42 -4.46
CA PRO A 126 -19.40 -9.88 -5.14
C PRO A 126 -19.28 -8.39 -5.47
N ILE A 127 -18.62 -7.62 -4.60
CA ILE A 127 -18.40 -6.18 -4.79
C ILE A 127 -17.43 -5.94 -5.95
N VAL A 128 -16.33 -6.70 -6.00
CA VAL A 128 -15.34 -6.62 -7.09
C VAL A 128 -15.98 -7.02 -8.43
N GLN A 129 -16.78 -8.10 -8.46
CA GLN A 129 -17.50 -8.51 -9.67
C GLN A 129 -18.47 -7.43 -10.15
N ALA A 130 -19.30 -6.88 -9.26
CA ALA A 130 -20.21 -5.80 -9.60
C ALA A 130 -19.49 -4.55 -10.13
N SER A 131 -18.32 -4.23 -9.56
CA SER A 131 -17.49 -3.09 -10.01
C SER A 131 -16.96 -3.30 -11.44
N ILE A 132 -16.48 -4.51 -11.75
CA ILE A 132 -16.02 -4.87 -13.11
C ILE A 132 -17.19 -4.87 -14.09
N ASP A 133 -18.32 -5.48 -13.73
CA ASP A 133 -19.52 -5.54 -14.57
C ASP A 133 -20.02 -4.12 -14.91
N GLN A 134 -19.95 -3.19 -13.95
CA GLN A 134 -20.33 -1.81 -14.19
C GLN A 134 -19.36 -1.11 -15.15
N LEU A 135 -18.04 -1.31 -15.00
CA LEU A 135 -17.04 -0.73 -15.90
C LEU A 135 -17.19 -1.24 -17.35
N ILE A 136 -17.61 -2.50 -17.53
CA ILE A 136 -17.94 -3.06 -18.86
C ILE A 136 -19.22 -2.41 -19.41
N LYS A 137 -20.29 -2.31 -18.61
CA LYS A 137 -21.55 -1.66 -19.01
C LYS A 137 -21.37 -0.20 -19.40
N ASP A 138 -20.47 0.50 -18.70
CA ASP A 138 -20.13 1.90 -18.97
C ASP A 138 -19.20 2.04 -20.21
N GLY A 139 -18.78 0.93 -20.81
CA GLY A 139 -17.91 0.92 -22.00
C GLY A 139 -16.46 1.27 -21.72
N THR A 140 -16.03 1.27 -20.45
CA THR A 140 -14.63 1.53 -20.07
C THR A 140 -13.72 0.38 -20.50
N TYR A 141 -14.24 -0.85 -20.46
CA TYR A 141 -13.54 -2.06 -20.92
C TYR A 141 -14.45 -2.92 -21.82
N PRO A 142 -13.87 -3.70 -22.75
CA PRO A 142 -14.62 -4.71 -23.48
C PRO A 142 -15.03 -5.88 -22.57
N GLU A 143 -16.03 -6.67 -23.00
CA GLU A 143 -16.44 -7.90 -22.29
C GLU A 143 -15.30 -8.95 -22.24
N THR A 144 -14.50 -9.03 -23.29
CA THR A 144 -13.33 -9.92 -23.40
C THR A 144 -12.09 -9.08 -23.61
N LEU A 145 -11.12 -9.19 -22.68
CA LEU A 145 -9.86 -8.42 -22.77
C LEU A 145 -8.82 -9.08 -23.69
N TRP A 146 -8.83 -10.41 -23.75
CA TRP A 146 -7.82 -11.21 -24.46
C TRP A 146 -8.50 -12.39 -25.15
N ASP A 147 -8.13 -12.65 -26.40
CA ASP A 147 -8.48 -13.84 -27.18
C ASP A 147 -7.25 -14.75 -27.34
#